data_AF-A0A1V6IV62-F1
#
_entry.id   AF-A0A1V6IV62-F1
#
_cell.length_a   1.000
_cell.length_b   1.000
_cell.length_c   1.000
_cell.angle_alpha   90.00
_cell.angle_beta   90.00
_cell.angle_gamma   90.00
#
_symmetry.space_group_name_H-M   'P 1'
#
loop_
_entity.id
_entity.type
_entity.pdbx_description
1 polymer ?
#
loop_
_entity_poly.entity_id
_entity_poly.type
_entity_poly.pdbx_seq_one_letter_code
_entity_poly.pdbx_strand_id
1 'polypeptide(L)'
;MISIDKDSTKIAYFSMEIAINNQIKSYAGGLGVLAGDTLKSAADLKIPMVGITLLNRYGYFKQKINREGEQIELPDKFNYRYLKKTRAVTQVKIGEDIVKIRAWEYLIKGYSNYYIPIYFLDTNIAGNKTKYRCLNSRLYGIEPTYRLMQEIILGRGGVKILSELGYHNIRKYHLNEGHTALATIELFHQSLVKSKQAKIKEVRHKCVFTTHTPTKAGHDVFSLSLAKSLQHDLPHIPELFKNDELNMTKLALYFSSYVNGVARSHQEISKKLFPGYCIYSITNGVHSATWTAPEFQKLFNKYIPTWRECSLSLRNVFSIPTSEIWEAHQQAKARLLNYIYKKQGIKLDVNVFTLGFARRFTGYKRSTLLFYDMNELLRINRTAGPIQIVYAGKAHPDDDNGKELIKEIIKIKEQYKKEIKIVFLENYDMNIAKLMTAGVDVWLNTPLPPNEASGTSGMKAAHNGVPHFSTLDGWWIEGFVNRKTGWAIGERRNTLDPKQLNKRDADNLYNKLETRILPRYYHSPDNWRETMRYTIAINASFFNSERMLQQYIQSAYL
;
A
#
# COMPACT_ATOMS: atom_id res chain seq x y z
N MET A 1 -17.64 0.99 -28.29
CA MET A 1 -17.73 0.77 -26.82
C MET A 1 -16.88 -0.44 -26.50
N ILE A 2 -15.96 -0.35 -25.54
CA ILE A 2 -15.18 -1.53 -25.07
C ILE A 2 -16.15 -2.41 -24.27
N SER A 3 -16.26 -3.68 -24.65
CA SER A 3 -17.07 -4.68 -23.92
C SER A 3 -16.15 -5.57 -23.10
N ILE A 4 -16.45 -5.74 -21.80
CA ILE A 4 -15.76 -6.71 -20.95
C ILE A 4 -16.47 -8.04 -21.09
N ASP A 5 -15.72 -9.10 -21.36
CA ASP A 5 -16.23 -10.46 -21.30
C ASP A 5 -16.35 -10.90 -19.84
N LYS A 6 -17.60 -10.90 -19.35
CA LYS A 6 -17.92 -11.23 -17.95
C LYS A 6 -17.92 -12.73 -17.70
N ASP A 7 -18.13 -13.54 -18.74
CA ASP A 7 -18.19 -15.00 -18.63
C ASP A 7 -16.79 -15.61 -18.50
N SER A 8 -15.79 -15.02 -19.15
CA SER A 8 -14.39 -15.41 -18.95
C SER A 8 -13.80 -14.91 -17.63
N THR A 9 -14.38 -13.89 -16.99
CA THR A 9 -13.93 -13.37 -15.68
C THR A 9 -14.05 -14.44 -14.59
N LYS A 10 -12.93 -14.83 -13.96
CA LYS A 10 -12.89 -15.90 -12.95
C LYS A 10 -12.55 -15.44 -11.54
N ILE A 11 -11.97 -14.25 -11.38
CA ILE A 11 -11.48 -13.78 -10.07
C ILE A 11 -12.15 -12.44 -9.73
N ALA A 12 -12.72 -12.34 -8.54
CA ALA A 12 -13.19 -11.08 -7.98
C ALA A 12 -12.28 -10.65 -6.82
N TYR A 13 -11.64 -9.49 -6.97
CA TYR A 13 -10.71 -8.93 -6.00
C TYR A 13 -11.39 -7.83 -5.18
N PHE A 14 -11.64 -8.11 -3.90
CA PHE A 14 -12.31 -7.18 -3.00
C PHE A 14 -11.27 -6.42 -2.18
N SER A 15 -11.42 -5.10 -2.09
CA SER A 15 -10.63 -4.29 -1.15
C SER A 15 -11.35 -2.99 -0.76
N MET A 16 -11.13 -2.52 0.46
CA MET A 16 -11.68 -1.25 0.95
C MET A 16 -11.06 -0.06 0.21
N GLU A 17 -9.83 -0.22 -0.28
CA GLU A 17 -9.14 0.79 -1.05
C GLU A 17 -8.49 0.22 -2.31
N ILE A 18 -8.50 1.01 -3.39
CA ILE A 18 -7.79 0.71 -4.64
C ILE A 18 -7.22 2.03 -5.18
N ALA A 19 -5.89 2.14 -5.25
CA ALA A 19 -5.21 3.33 -5.75
C ALA A 19 -4.90 3.18 -7.25
N ILE A 20 -5.70 3.84 -8.08
CA ILE A 20 -5.54 3.80 -9.54
C ILE A 20 -4.64 4.94 -9.99
N ASN A 21 -5.09 6.17 -9.68
CA ASN A 21 -4.44 7.44 -9.95
C ASN A 21 -4.98 8.49 -8.96
N ASN A 22 -4.34 9.66 -8.88
CA ASN A 22 -4.69 10.72 -7.92
C ASN A 22 -6.07 11.38 -8.14
N GLN A 23 -6.67 11.19 -9.31
CA GLN A 23 -8.00 11.73 -9.60
C GLN A 23 -9.11 10.90 -8.96
N ILE A 24 -8.84 9.61 -8.70
CA ILE A 24 -9.76 8.68 -8.05
C ILE A 24 -9.38 8.53 -6.58
N LYS A 25 -10.20 9.12 -5.71
CA LYS A 25 -9.94 9.28 -4.27
C LYS A 25 -10.34 8.04 -3.47
N SER A 26 -9.86 6.87 -3.86
CA SER A 26 -10.29 5.58 -3.32
C SER A 26 -9.22 4.87 -2.51
N TYR A 27 -8.24 5.59 -1.94
CA TYR A 27 -7.20 4.98 -1.12
C TYR A 27 -6.66 5.92 -0.04
N ALA A 28 -6.11 5.33 1.03
CA ALA A 28 -5.38 6.06 2.07
C ALA A 28 -3.90 5.67 2.14
N GLY A 29 -3.56 4.41 1.83
CA GLY A 29 -2.22 3.90 2.13
C GLY A 29 -1.71 2.81 1.19
N GLY A 30 -0.81 2.00 1.76
CA GLY A 30 -0.08 0.96 1.03
C GLY A 30 -0.97 -0.19 0.53
N LEU A 31 -2.06 -0.50 1.26
CA LEU A 31 -3.00 -1.57 0.91
C LEU A 31 -3.67 -1.28 -0.44
N GLY A 32 -4.15 -0.06 -0.64
CA GLY A 32 -4.83 0.37 -1.85
C GLY A 32 -3.87 0.54 -3.00
N VAL A 33 -2.65 1.00 -2.74
CA VAL A 33 -1.59 1.02 -3.76
C VAL A 33 -1.27 -0.38 -4.24
N LEU A 34 -1.14 -1.35 -3.33
CA LEU A 34 -0.92 -2.74 -3.71
C LEU A 34 -2.09 -3.31 -4.51
N ALA A 35 -3.34 -3.06 -4.09
CA ALA A 35 -4.54 -3.49 -4.83
C ALA A 35 -4.57 -2.91 -6.25
N GLY A 36 -4.25 -1.62 -6.39
CA GLY A 36 -4.15 -0.96 -7.69
C GLY A 36 -3.03 -1.52 -8.57
N ASP A 37 -1.86 -1.79 -7.99
CA ASP A 37 -0.73 -2.40 -8.71
C ASP A 37 -1.03 -3.85 -9.12
N THR A 38 -1.75 -4.60 -8.29
CA THR A 38 -2.21 -5.96 -8.57
C THR A 38 -3.13 -5.98 -9.79
N LEU A 39 -4.15 -5.11 -9.81
CA LEU A 39 -5.11 -5.05 -10.91
C LEU A 39 -4.48 -4.53 -12.21
N LYS A 40 -3.48 -3.65 -12.13
CA LYS A 40 -2.69 -3.23 -13.30
C LYS A 40 -1.86 -4.38 -13.86
N SER A 41 -1.15 -5.13 -13.01
CA SER A 41 -0.46 -6.35 -13.45
C SER A 41 -1.42 -7.41 -13.98
N ALA A 42 -2.63 -7.52 -13.43
CA ALA A 42 -3.66 -8.41 -13.97
C ALA A 42 -4.07 -7.99 -15.38
N ALA A 43 -4.19 -6.69 -15.64
CA ALA A 43 -4.48 -6.16 -16.97
C ALA A 43 -3.34 -6.46 -17.95
N ASP A 44 -2.10 -6.24 -17.53
CA ASP A 44 -0.92 -6.51 -18.34
C ASP A 44 -0.80 -7.99 -18.72
N LEU A 45 -0.98 -8.88 -17.75
CA LEU A 45 -0.93 -10.34 -17.89
C LEU A 45 -2.20 -10.99 -18.49
N LYS A 46 -3.22 -10.19 -18.84
CA LYS A 46 -4.52 -10.67 -19.35
C LYS A 46 -5.24 -11.65 -18.41
N ILE A 47 -5.11 -11.43 -17.10
CA ILE A 47 -5.72 -12.30 -16.08
C ILE A 47 -7.18 -11.88 -15.91
N PRO A 48 -8.14 -12.81 -16.06
CA PRO A 48 -9.57 -12.49 -16.08
C PRO A 48 -10.10 -12.17 -14.68
N MET A 49 -9.91 -10.90 -14.27
CA MET A 49 -10.18 -10.40 -12.93
C MET A 49 -11.08 -9.15 -12.95
N VAL A 50 -11.86 -8.96 -11.89
CA VAL A 50 -12.64 -7.74 -11.60
C VAL A 50 -12.32 -7.22 -10.21
N GLY A 51 -12.13 -5.90 -10.06
CA GLY A 51 -11.92 -5.25 -8.77
C GLY A 51 -13.22 -4.70 -8.18
N ILE A 52 -13.45 -4.88 -6.87
CA ILE A 52 -14.59 -4.33 -6.13
C ILE A 52 -14.10 -3.49 -4.96
N THR A 53 -14.59 -2.26 -4.85
CA THR A 53 -14.27 -1.34 -3.76
C THR A 53 -15.39 -0.36 -3.47
N LEU A 54 -15.28 0.41 -2.38
CA LEU A 54 -16.24 1.47 -2.07
C LEU A 54 -15.89 2.76 -2.83
N LEU A 55 -16.90 3.47 -3.32
CA LEU A 55 -16.73 4.84 -3.77
C LEU A 55 -16.58 5.76 -2.56
N ASN A 56 -15.49 6.51 -2.45
CA ASN A 56 -15.30 7.47 -1.37
C ASN A 56 -15.40 8.90 -1.92
N ARG A 57 -16.47 9.61 -1.57
CA ARG A 57 -16.80 10.94 -2.12
C ARG A 57 -15.86 12.04 -1.66
N TYR A 58 -15.31 11.94 -0.47
CA TYR A 58 -14.35 12.92 0.08
C TYR A 58 -12.96 12.33 0.29
N GLY A 59 -12.70 11.17 -0.33
CA GLY A 59 -11.45 10.46 -0.21
C GLY A 59 -11.11 10.06 1.22
N TYR A 60 -9.81 10.06 1.50
CA TYR A 60 -9.30 9.98 2.86
C TYR A 60 -9.32 11.38 3.50
N PHE A 61 -8.46 12.27 3.04
CA PHE A 61 -8.52 13.73 3.23
C PHE A 61 -7.38 14.41 2.45
N LYS A 62 -7.54 15.71 2.18
CA LYS A 62 -6.50 16.59 1.67
C LYS A 62 -5.76 17.20 2.86
N GLN A 63 -4.47 16.89 2.97
CA GLN A 63 -3.64 17.42 4.04
C GLN A 63 -3.23 18.86 3.74
N LYS A 64 -3.20 19.70 4.77
CA LYS A 64 -2.52 21.00 4.77
C LYS A 64 -1.74 21.14 6.07
N ILE A 65 -0.63 21.86 6.06
CA ILE A 65 0.10 22.22 7.29
C ILE A 65 -0.19 23.70 7.60
N ASN A 66 -0.60 24.01 8.84
CA ASN A 66 -0.82 25.40 9.27
C ASN A 66 0.51 26.09 9.64
N ARG A 67 0.45 27.34 10.10
CA ARG A 67 1.66 28.12 10.42
C ARG A 67 2.39 27.57 11.65
N GLU A 68 1.64 26.90 12.52
CA GLU A 68 2.10 26.27 13.76
C GLU A 68 2.70 24.88 13.52
N GLY A 69 2.71 24.41 12.27
CA GLY A 69 3.25 23.10 11.87
C GLY A 69 2.28 21.94 12.05
N GLU A 70 1.02 22.21 12.35
CA GLU A 70 -0.01 21.20 12.62
C GLU A 70 -0.67 20.73 11.33
N GLN A 71 -1.04 19.44 11.32
CA GLN A 71 -1.80 18.85 10.23
C GLN A 71 -3.28 19.28 10.31
N ILE A 72 -3.80 19.81 9.21
CA ILE A 72 -5.21 20.10 9.00
C ILE A 72 -5.78 19.16 7.94
N GLU A 73 -6.89 18.50 8.26
CA GLU A 73 -7.61 17.61 7.34
C GLU A 73 -8.74 18.36 6.62
N LEU A 74 -8.60 18.55 5.31
CA LEU A 74 -9.63 19.16 4.46
C LEU A 74 -10.34 18.07 3.64
N PRO A 75 -11.64 18.23 3.31
CA PRO A 75 -12.33 17.31 2.41
C PRO A 75 -11.65 17.23 1.02
N ASP A 76 -11.45 16.01 0.49
CA ASP A 76 -10.90 15.79 -0.86
C ASP A 76 -11.99 15.26 -1.81
N LYS A 77 -12.83 16.17 -2.30
CA LYS A 77 -14.02 15.80 -3.07
C LYS A 77 -13.66 15.11 -4.39
N PHE A 78 -14.17 13.90 -4.56
CA PHE A 78 -14.05 13.11 -5.77
C PHE A 78 -14.89 13.69 -6.92
N ASN A 79 -14.35 13.63 -8.14
CA ASN A 79 -15.05 14.04 -9.35
C ASN A 79 -15.53 12.81 -10.14
N TYR A 80 -16.85 12.61 -10.20
CA TYR A 80 -17.48 11.47 -10.88
C TYR A 80 -17.19 11.38 -12.37
N ARG A 81 -16.69 12.43 -13.04
CA ARG A 81 -16.37 12.40 -14.47
C ARG A 81 -15.37 11.31 -14.86
N TYR A 82 -14.59 10.82 -13.91
CA TYR A 82 -13.60 9.77 -14.14
C TYR A 82 -14.18 8.35 -14.09
N LEU A 83 -15.46 8.20 -13.71
CA LEU A 83 -16.14 6.91 -13.65
C LEU A 83 -17.38 6.91 -14.54
N LYS A 84 -17.70 5.75 -15.09
CA LYS A 84 -18.93 5.53 -15.83
C LYS A 84 -19.99 4.95 -14.90
N LYS A 85 -21.16 5.60 -14.81
CA LYS A 85 -22.29 5.05 -14.05
C LYS A 85 -22.81 3.78 -14.74
N THR A 86 -22.97 2.69 -13.98
CA THR A 86 -23.57 1.45 -14.50
C THR A 86 -25.10 1.47 -14.35
N ARG A 87 -25.79 0.52 -14.99
CA ARG A 87 -27.23 0.28 -14.78
C ARG A 87 -27.52 -0.65 -13.59
N ALA A 88 -26.52 -1.34 -13.07
CA ALA A 88 -26.69 -2.30 -11.99
C ALA A 88 -27.05 -1.60 -10.67
N VAL A 89 -28.12 -2.09 -10.05
CA VAL A 89 -28.57 -1.69 -8.72
C VAL A 89 -28.95 -2.95 -7.97
N THR A 90 -28.47 -3.09 -6.75
CA THR A 90 -28.85 -4.19 -5.85
C THR A 90 -29.24 -3.64 -4.47
N GLN A 91 -29.55 -4.51 -3.53
CA GLN A 91 -29.93 -4.14 -2.18
C GLN A 91 -29.38 -5.12 -1.13
N VAL A 92 -29.10 -4.59 0.05
CA VAL A 92 -28.72 -5.37 1.24
C VAL A 92 -29.57 -4.94 2.43
N LYS A 93 -29.86 -5.85 3.36
CA LYS A 93 -30.53 -5.53 4.63
C LYS A 93 -29.46 -5.10 5.65
N ILE A 94 -29.67 -3.96 6.31
CA ILE A 94 -28.83 -3.44 7.41
C ILE A 94 -29.75 -3.06 8.58
N GLY A 95 -29.77 -3.89 9.61
CA GLY A 95 -30.82 -3.87 10.62
C GLY A 95 -32.16 -4.14 9.94
N GLU A 96 -33.19 -3.35 10.22
CA GLU A 96 -34.49 -3.46 9.51
C GLU A 96 -34.54 -2.75 8.16
N ASP A 97 -33.52 -1.96 7.83
CA ASP A 97 -33.55 -1.12 6.64
C ASP A 97 -33.02 -1.87 5.40
N ILE A 98 -33.71 -1.70 4.27
CA ILE A 98 -33.22 -2.12 2.96
C ILE A 98 -32.39 -0.97 2.37
N VAL A 99 -31.12 -1.25 2.07
CA VAL A 99 -30.17 -0.26 1.55
C VAL A 99 -29.83 -0.60 0.10
N LYS A 100 -30.17 0.31 -0.81
CA LYS A 100 -29.84 0.21 -2.24
C LYS A 100 -28.37 0.55 -2.49
N ILE A 101 -27.76 -0.17 -3.43
CA ILE A 101 -26.36 -0.01 -3.82
C ILE A 101 -26.31 0.05 -5.34
N ARG A 102 -25.57 1.02 -5.90
CA ARG A 102 -25.23 1.07 -7.32
C ARG A 102 -23.72 0.93 -7.52
N ALA A 103 -23.31 0.61 -8.75
CA ALA A 103 -21.90 0.59 -9.13
C ALA A 103 -21.53 1.69 -10.13
N TRP A 104 -20.31 2.21 -9.98
CA TRP A 104 -19.60 3.01 -10.96
C TRP A 104 -18.40 2.22 -11.49
N GLU A 105 -18.08 2.35 -12.77
CA GLU A 105 -17.05 1.59 -13.47
C GLU A 105 -15.84 2.46 -13.81
N TYR A 106 -14.66 1.88 -13.60
CA TYR A 106 -13.41 2.33 -14.20
C TYR A 106 -12.75 1.15 -14.92
N LEU A 107 -12.22 1.37 -16.12
CA LEU A 107 -11.48 0.35 -16.86
C LEU A 107 -9.98 0.64 -16.77
N ILE A 108 -9.22 -0.24 -16.11
CA ILE A 108 -7.77 -0.26 -16.22
C ILE A 108 -7.42 -0.82 -17.59
N LYS A 109 -6.60 -0.10 -18.34
CA LYS A 109 -6.00 -0.58 -19.59
C LYS A 109 -4.59 -1.07 -19.30
N GLY A 110 -4.33 -2.36 -19.54
CA GLY A 110 -2.97 -2.91 -19.51
C GLY A 110 -2.18 -2.60 -20.79
N TYR A 111 -0.87 -2.77 -20.78
CA TYR A 111 -0.02 -2.57 -21.97
C TYR A 111 -0.44 -3.50 -23.12
N SER A 112 -0.96 -4.68 -22.79
CA SER A 112 -1.41 -5.71 -23.73
C SER A 112 -2.78 -5.41 -24.36
N ASN A 113 -3.32 -4.20 -24.14
CA ASN A 113 -4.68 -3.76 -24.51
C ASN A 113 -5.81 -4.60 -23.90
N TYR A 114 -5.52 -5.39 -22.87
CA TYR A 114 -6.54 -6.05 -22.07
C TYR A 114 -7.05 -5.12 -20.97
N TYR A 115 -8.35 -5.22 -20.65
CA TYR A 115 -9.02 -4.31 -19.75
C TYR A 115 -9.52 -5.02 -18.50
N ILE A 116 -9.23 -4.44 -17.34
CA ILE A 116 -9.73 -4.92 -16.05
C ILE A 116 -10.74 -3.90 -15.51
N PRO A 117 -12.01 -4.28 -15.30
CA PRO A 117 -12.97 -3.41 -14.68
C PRO A 117 -12.76 -3.32 -13.16
N ILE A 118 -13.00 -2.12 -12.63
CA ILE A 118 -13.14 -1.87 -11.21
C ILE A 118 -14.50 -1.25 -10.97
N TYR A 119 -15.28 -1.85 -10.07
CA TYR A 119 -16.56 -1.32 -9.64
C TYR A 119 -16.47 -0.67 -8.26
N PHE A 120 -16.92 0.59 -8.22
CA PHE A 120 -17.02 1.41 -7.02
C PHE A 120 -18.46 1.43 -6.53
N LEU A 121 -18.70 0.85 -5.36
CA LEU A 121 -20.03 0.75 -4.77
C LEU A 121 -20.44 2.07 -4.12
N ASP A 122 -21.66 2.52 -4.40
CA ASP A 122 -22.18 3.80 -3.93
C ASP A 122 -23.62 3.66 -3.43
N THR A 123 -23.87 4.12 -2.21
CA THR A 123 -25.17 4.14 -1.54
C THR A 123 -25.86 5.50 -1.63
N ASN A 124 -25.27 6.51 -2.29
CA ASN A 124 -25.91 7.80 -2.52
C ASN A 124 -26.92 7.74 -3.67
N ILE A 125 -27.95 6.94 -3.45
CA ILE A 125 -29.06 6.70 -4.34
C ILE A 125 -30.35 7.14 -3.65
N ALA A 126 -31.29 7.67 -4.44
CA ALA A 126 -32.61 8.02 -3.94
C ALA A 126 -33.31 6.79 -3.35
N GLY A 127 -34.06 6.99 -2.27
CA GLY A 127 -34.69 5.92 -1.49
C GLY A 127 -33.87 5.41 -0.30
N ASN A 128 -32.56 5.67 -0.25
CA ASN A 128 -31.78 5.39 0.96
C ASN A 128 -31.93 6.52 1.99
N LYS A 129 -32.06 6.16 3.28
CA LYS A 129 -31.99 7.12 4.40
C LYS A 129 -30.65 7.86 4.42
N THR A 130 -30.62 9.08 4.96
CA THR A 130 -29.42 9.94 4.99
C THR A 130 -28.20 9.24 5.59
N LYS A 131 -28.36 8.52 6.71
CA LYS A 131 -27.28 7.73 7.35
C LYS A 131 -26.59 6.77 6.36
N TYR A 132 -27.36 6.12 5.49
CA TYR A 132 -26.83 5.17 4.51
C TYR A 132 -26.20 5.87 3.31
N ARG A 133 -26.79 6.96 2.82
CA ARG A 133 -26.20 7.77 1.74
C ARG A 133 -24.82 8.31 2.11
N CYS A 134 -24.55 8.49 3.41
CA CYS A 134 -23.28 8.96 3.96
C CYS A 134 -22.22 7.87 4.18
N LEU A 135 -22.51 6.57 3.96
CA LEU A 135 -21.52 5.48 4.11
C LEU A 135 -20.35 5.56 3.12
N ASN A 136 -20.54 6.28 2.02
CA ASN A 136 -19.54 6.55 1.00
C ASN A 136 -18.93 7.96 1.14
N SER A 137 -19.12 8.64 2.27
CA SER A 137 -18.55 9.98 2.48
C SER A 137 -17.03 9.91 2.64
N ARG A 138 -16.51 9.06 3.54
CA ARG A 138 -15.07 8.94 3.78
C ARG A 138 -14.60 7.49 3.84
N LEU A 139 -13.33 7.31 3.52
CA LEU A 139 -12.62 6.05 3.71
C LEU A 139 -12.25 5.87 5.19
N TYR A 140 -12.51 4.69 5.76
CA TYR A 140 -12.34 4.35 7.20
C TYR A 140 -13.18 5.23 8.15
N GLY A 141 -14.46 4.90 8.30
CA GLY A 141 -15.23 5.42 9.44
C GLY A 141 -14.66 4.95 10.78
N ILE A 142 -14.63 5.84 11.78
CA ILE A 142 -14.11 5.56 13.13
C ILE A 142 -15.16 4.82 13.93
N GLU A 143 -16.42 5.25 13.81
CA GLU A 143 -17.51 4.73 14.62
C GLU A 143 -17.80 3.27 14.21
N PRO A 144 -17.80 2.31 15.15
CA PRO A 144 -17.91 0.88 14.83
C PRO A 144 -19.13 0.51 13.99
N THR A 145 -20.29 1.11 14.25
CA THR A 145 -21.52 0.88 13.46
C THR A 145 -21.31 1.32 12.02
N TYR A 146 -20.78 2.53 11.80
CA TYR A 146 -20.45 3.05 10.48
C TYR A 146 -19.42 2.16 9.76
N ARG A 147 -18.37 1.73 10.47
CA ARG A 147 -17.33 0.85 9.93
C ARG A 147 -17.92 -0.48 9.48
N LEU A 148 -18.70 -1.15 10.33
CA LEU A 148 -19.35 -2.41 9.98
C LEU A 148 -20.34 -2.24 8.83
N MET A 149 -21.09 -1.14 8.79
CA MET A 149 -21.95 -0.82 7.63
C MET A 149 -21.16 -0.70 6.33
N GLN A 150 -19.97 -0.07 6.33
CA GLN A 150 -19.10 -0.04 5.16
C GLN A 150 -18.68 -1.44 4.70
N GLU A 151 -18.33 -2.31 5.66
CA GLU A 151 -17.94 -3.70 5.38
C GLU A 151 -19.10 -4.54 4.84
N ILE A 152 -20.34 -4.29 5.30
CA ILE A 152 -21.55 -4.92 4.75
C ILE A 152 -21.75 -4.52 3.27
N ILE A 153 -21.64 -3.23 2.96
CA ILE A 153 -21.75 -2.73 1.58
C ILE A 153 -20.65 -3.34 0.71
N LEU A 154 -19.39 -3.34 1.17
CA LEU A 154 -18.25 -3.87 0.42
C LEU A 154 -18.38 -5.38 0.19
N GLY A 155 -18.60 -6.15 1.25
CA GLY A 155 -18.64 -7.60 1.22
C GLY A 155 -19.91 -8.11 0.56
N ARG A 156 -21.06 -7.94 1.22
CA ARG A 156 -22.33 -8.50 0.74
C ARG A 156 -22.84 -7.76 -0.50
N GLY A 157 -22.82 -6.43 -0.45
CA GLY A 157 -23.22 -5.60 -1.57
C GLY A 157 -22.35 -5.83 -2.81
N GLY A 158 -21.04 -6.02 -2.62
CA GLY A 158 -20.11 -6.33 -3.70
C GLY A 158 -20.36 -7.68 -4.36
N VAL A 159 -20.69 -8.73 -3.60
CA VAL A 159 -21.06 -10.03 -4.19
C VAL A 159 -22.38 -9.92 -4.96
N LYS A 160 -23.40 -9.26 -4.40
CA LYS A 160 -24.69 -9.08 -5.10
C LYS A 160 -24.57 -8.23 -6.36
N ILE A 161 -23.78 -7.15 -6.34
CA ILE A 161 -23.63 -6.28 -7.52
C ILE A 161 -22.93 -7.01 -8.66
N LEU A 162 -21.99 -7.92 -8.37
CA LEU A 162 -21.34 -8.74 -9.39
C LEU A 162 -22.38 -9.56 -10.16
N SER A 163 -23.32 -10.19 -9.47
CA SER A 163 -24.44 -10.92 -10.10
C SER A 163 -25.30 -10.00 -10.97
N GLU A 164 -25.66 -8.80 -10.48
CA GLU A 164 -26.44 -7.83 -11.27
C GLU A 164 -25.70 -7.25 -12.47
N LEU A 165 -24.37 -7.21 -12.38
CA LEU A 165 -23.53 -6.83 -13.51
C LEU A 165 -23.38 -7.98 -14.50
N GLY A 166 -23.80 -9.22 -14.19
CA GLY A 166 -23.72 -10.38 -15.07
C GLY A 166 -22.47 -11.25 -14.86
N TYR A 167 -21.79 -11.14 -13.72
CA TYR A 167 -20.65 -12.00 -13.37
C TYR A 167 -21.12 -13.28 -12.68
N HIS A 168 -21.46 -14.29 -13.47
CA HIS A 168 -21.97 -15.57 -12.94
C HIS A 168 -20.90 -16.67 -12.81
N ASN A 169 -19.71 -16.44 -13.38
CA ASN A 169 -18.66 -17.44 -13.55
C ASN A 169 -17.41 -17.22 -12.65
N ILE A 170 -17.54 -16.43 -11.58
CA ILE A 170 -16.47 -16.19 -10.61
C ILE A 170 -16.16 -17.48 -9.84
N ARG A 171 -14.90 -17.93 -9.94
CA ARG A 171 -14.38 -19.11 -9.24
C ARG A 171 -13.72 -18.76 -7.91
N LYS A 172 -13.06 -17.60 -7.85
CA LYS A 172 -12.28 -17.16 -6.69
C LYS A 172 -12.63 -15.74 -6.26
N TYR A 173 -12.86 -15.57 -4.97
CA TYR A 173 -13.04 -14.29 -4.30
C TYR A 173 -11.80 -14.02 -3.46
N HIS A 174 -10.99 -13.05 -3.89
CA HIS A 174 -9.83 -12.60 -3.14
C HIS A 174 -10.26 -11.53 -2.13
N LEU A 175 -10.11 -11.85 -0.87
CA LEU A 175 -10.42 -11.04 0.30
C LEU A 175 -9.13 -10.32 0.74
N ASN A 176 -8.96 -9.06 0.32
CA ASN A 176 -7.81 -8.26 0.69
C ASN A 176 -8.07 -7.60 2.05
N GLU A 177 -7.55 -8.20 3.13
CA GLU A 177 -7.77 -7.84 4.54
C GLU A 177 -9.21 -8.08 5.06
N GLY A 178 -9.35 -8.20 6.39
CA GLY A 178 -10.56 -8.66 7.07
C GLY A 178 -11.83 -7.86 6.77
N HIS A 179 -11.70 -6.58 6.40
CA HIS A 179 -12.83 -5.71 6.07
C HIS A 179 -13.64 -6.15 4.82
N THR A 180 -13.19 -7.18 4.11
CA THR A 180 -13.90 -7.81 2.99
C THR A 180 -14.65 -9.09 3.37
N ALA A 181 -14.50 -9.55 4.63
CA ALA A 181 -14.90 -10.88 5.05
C ALA A 181 -16.40 -11.16 4.92
N LEU A 182 -17.27 -10.14 4.98
CA LEU A 182 -18.72 -10.34 4.81
C LEU A 182 -19.11 -10.79 3.40
N ALA A 183 -18.22 -10.71 2.40
CA ALA A 183 -18.44 -11.39 1.12
C ALA A 183 -18.67 -12.89 1.31
N THR A 184 -17.98 -13.52 2.26
CA THR A 184 -18.12 -14.96 2.56
C THR A 184 -19.51 -15.32 3.08
N ILE A 185 -20.13 -14.42 3.86
CA ILE A 185 -21.49 -14.60 4.38
C ILE A 185 -22.50 -14.53 3.24
N GLU A 186 -22.34 -13.58 2.32
CA GLU A 186 -23.22 -13.52 1.15
C GLU A 186 -23.08 -14.75 0.25
N LEU A 187 -21.86 -15.25 0.03
CA LEU A 187 -21.63 -16.49 -0.70
C LEU A 187 -22.26 -17.71 -0.01
N PHE A 188 -22.20 -17.77 1.32
CA PHE A 188 -22.85 -18.81 2.10
C PHE A 188 -24.37 -18.83 1.88
N HIS A 189 -24.99 -17.64 1.84
CA HIS A 189 -26.43 -17.50 1.59
C HIS A 189 -26.83 -17.81 0.14
N GLN A 190 -25.99 -17.44 -0.84
CA GLN A 190 -26.23 -17.73 -2.26
C GLN A 190 -25.96 -19.19 -2.64
N SER A 191 -25.26 -19.97 -1.79
CA SER A 191 -25.05 -21.39 -2.04
C SER A 191 -26.38 -22.15 -2.09
N LEU A 192 -26.55 -22.89 -3.19
CA LEU A 192 -27.70 -23.75 -3.45
C LEU A 192 -27.62 -25.11 -2.72
N VAL A 193 -26.46 -25.42 -2.12
CA VAL A 193 -26.25 -26.68 -1.41
C VAL A 193 -27.03 -26.66 -0.09
N LYS A 194 -27.76 -27.74 0.22
CA LYS A 194 -28.66 -27.75 1.39
C LYS A 194 -27.95 -27.81 2.74
N SER A 195 -26.91 -28.66 2.86
CA SER A 195 -26.21 -28.86 4.14
C SER A 195 -25.30 -27.68 4.49
N LYS A 196 -25.38 -27.19 5.73
CA LYS A 196 -24.52 -26.13 6.27
C LYS A 196 -23.03 -26.47 6.13
N GLN A 197 -22.62 -27.69 6.42
CA GLN A 197 -21.22 -28.12 6.30
C GLN A 197 -20.75 -28.07 4.84
N ALA A 198 -21.61 -28.49 3.92
CA ALA A 198 -21.30 -28.44 2.49
C ALA A 198 -21.25 -26.99 1.96
N LYS A 199 -22.12 -26.10 2.43
CA LYS A 199 -22.03 -24.65 2.17
C LYS A 199 -20.70 -24.07 2.66
N ILE A 200 -20.29 -24.38 3.88
CA ILE A 200 -19.00 -23.93 4.43
C ILE A 200 -17.86 -24.40 3.54
N LYS A 201 -17.85 -25.68 3.13
CA LYS A 201 -16.82 -26.23 2.25
C LYS A 201 -16.77 -25.53 0.89
N GLU A 202 -17.93 -25.26 0.29
CA GLU A 202 -18.05 -24.54 -0.98
C GLU A 202 -17.49 -23.11 -0.87
N VAL A 203 -17.90 -22.35 0.16
CA VAL A 203 -17.41 -20.98 0.37
C VAL A 203 -15.91 -20.98 0.63
N ARG A 204 -15.41 -21.91 1.44
CA ARG A 204 -13.96 -22.07 1.68
C ARG A 204 -13.20 -22.26 0.38
N HIS A 205 -13.67 -23.14 -0.50
CA HIS A 205 -13.03 -23.40 -1.78
C HIS A 205 -13.02 -22.19 -2.72
N LYS A 206 -14.03 -21.30 -2.61
CA LYS A 206 -14.14 -20.08 -3.41
C LYS A 206 -13.28 -18.93 -2.88
N CYS A 207 -12.82 -18.94 -1.64
CA CYS A 207 -12.20 -17.76 -1.03
C CYS A 207 -10.69 -17.89 -0.81
N VAL A 208 -10.00 -16.80 -1.13
CA VAL A 208 -8.57 -16.58 -0.89
C VAL A 208 -8.44 -15.37 0.03
N PHE A 209 -7.73 -15.48 1.15
CA PHE A 209 -7.59 -14.38 2.11
C PHE A 209 -6.13 -13.93 2.25
N THR A 210 -5.90 -12.63 2.15
CA THR A 210 -4.59 -12.02 2.42
C THR A 210 -4.67 -11.09 3.62
N THR A 211 -3.81 -11.31 4.60
CA THR A 211 -3.65 -10.42 5.78
C THR A 211 -2.41 -9.53 5.63
N HIS A 212 -2.55 -8.26 5.98
CA HIS A 212 -1.46 -7.25 5.91
C HIS A 212 -1.05 -6.75 7.30
N THR A 213 -1.76 -7.19 8.33
CA THR A 213 -1.68 -6.61 9.67
C THR A 213 -0.77 -7.44 10.57
N PRO A 214 0.35 -6.87 11.07
CA PRO A 214 1.30 -7.59 11.93
C PRO A 214 0.94 -7.54 13.42
N THR A 215 -0.13 -6.84 13.83
CA THR A 215 -0.50 -6.64 15.24
C THR A 215 -1.99 -6.87 15.51
N LYS A 216 -2.32 -7.38 16.70
CA LYS A 216 -3.73 -7.64 17.10
C LYS A 216 -4.62 -6.39 16.98
N ALA A 217 -4.09 -5.22 17.35
CA ALA A 217 -4.81 -3.96 17.37
C ALA A 217 -5.21 -3.43 15.98
N GLY A 218 -4.65 -3.98 14.89
CA GLY A 218 -4.99 -3.56 13.54
C GLY A 218 -6.15 -4.33 12.90
N HIS A 219 -6.72 -5.34 13.57
CA HIS A 219 -7.82 -6.12 13.03
C HIS A 219 -9.17 -5.56 13.47
N ASP A 220 -10.11 -5.44 12.53
CA ASP A 220 -11.48 -5.02 12.82
C ASP A 220 -12.20 -6.09 13.67
N VAL A 221 -12.67 -5.68 14.85
CA VAL A 221 -13.44 -6.50 15.81
C VAL A 221 -14.66 -5.70 16.27
N PHE A 222 -15.83 -6.31 16.18
CA PHE A 222 -17.10 -5.73 16.58
C PHE A 222 -17.73 -6.55 17.69
N SER A 223 -18.53 -5.92 18.57
CA SER A 223 -19.35 -6.70 19.50
C SER A 223 -20.37 -7.54 18.71
N LEU A 224 -20.65 -8.75 19.19
CA LEU A 224 -21.62 -9.63 18.56
C LEU A 224 -23.03 -9.03 18.61
N SER A 225 -23.36 -8.28 19.66
CA SER A 225 -24.60 -7.52 19.77
C SER A 225 -24.77 -6.51 18.63
N LEU A 226 -23.72 -5.74 18.30
CA LEU A 226 -23.71 -4.81 17.17
C LEU A 226 -23.80 -5.56 15.83
N ALA A 227 -23.03 -6.63 15.68
CA ALA A 227 -23.04 -7.42 14.46
C ALA A 227 -24.43 -8.01 14.18
N LYS A 228 -25.08 -8.60 15.19
CA LYS A 228 -26.43 -9.15 15.10
C LYS A 228 -27.50 -8.07 14.92
N SER A 229 -27.32 -6.87 15.48
CA SER A 229 -28.30 -5.79 15.29
C SER A 229 -28.30 -5.28 13.85
N LEU A 230 -27.15 -5.34 13.15
CA LEU A 230 -27.03 -4.94 11.75
C LEU A 230 -27.24 -6.09 10.76
N GLN A 231 -26.89 -7.34 11.10
CA GLN A 231 -26.95 -8.52 10.24
C GLN A 231 -27.63 -9.67 10.97
N HIS A 232 -28.96 -9.73 10.86
CA HIS A 232 -29.81 -10.69 11.60
C HIS A 232 -29.66 -12.12 11.09
N ASP A 233 -29.18 -12.26 9.84
CA ASP A 233 -29.02 -13.52 9.12
C ASP A 233 -27.59 -14.09 9.20
N LEU A 234 -26.78 -13.63 10.16
CA LEU A 234 -25.45 -14.22 10.39
C LEU A 234 -25.59 -15.72 10.72
N PRO A 235 -24.89 -16.60 9.98
CA PRO A 235 -24.99 -18.03 10.22
C PRO A 235 -24.44 -18.36 11.60
N HIS A 236 -25.16 -19.18 12.37
CA HIS A 236 -24.72 -19.56 13.71
C HIS A 236 -23.52 -20.54 13.64
N ILE A 237 -22.29 -20.03 13.68
CA ILE A 237 -21.05 -20.81 13.62
C ILE A 237 -20.26 -20.54 14.91
N PRO A 238 -20.27 -21.46 15.90
CA PRO A 238 -19.69 -21.22 17.22
C PRO A 238 -18.22 -20.75 17.19
N GLU A 239 -17.44 -21.22 16.23
CA GLU A 239 -16.02 -20.89 16.08
C GLU A 239 -15.78 -19.40 15.76
N LEU A 240 -16.77 -18.72 15.19
CA LEU A 240 -16.69 -17.32 14.77
C LEU A 240 -17.07 -16.32 15.87
N PHE A 241 -17.73 -16.76 16.93
CA PHE A 241 -18.37 -15.88 17.93
C PHE A 241 -17.77 -16.02 19.34
N LYS A 242 -16.47 -16.34 19.42
CA LYS A 242 -15.77 -16.40 20.71
C LYS A 242 -15.74 -15.02 21.37
N ASN A 243 -15.89 -14.99 22.70
CA ASN A 243 -15.84 -13.78 23.54
C ASN A 243 -16.93 -12.73 23.24
N ASP A 244 -18.08 -13.12 22.68
CA ASP A 244 -19.15 -12.19 22.27
C ASP A 244 -18.67 -11.13 21.25
N GLU A 245 -17.73 -11.51 20.39
CA GLU A 245 -17.14 -10.66 19.37
C GLU A 245 -17.27 -11.28 17.97
N LEU A 246 -17.41 -10.43 16.96
CA LEU A 246 -17.19 -10.76 15.55
C LEU A 246 -15.83 -10.19 15.12
N ASN A 247 -14.84 -11.06 15.01
CA ASN A 247 -13.52 -10.70 14.47
C ASN A 247 -13.48 -10.96 12.96
N MET A 248 -13.33 -9.89 12.19
CA MET A 248 -13.42 -9.94 10.72
C MET A 248 -12.29 -10.73 10.08
N THR A 249 -11.11 -10.72 10.70
CA THR A 249 -9.99 -11.55 10.24
C THR A 249 -10.24 -13.02 10.50
N LYS A 250 -10.77 -13.39 11.68
CA LYS A 250 -11.16 -14.78 11.96
C LYS A 250 -12.27 -15.26 11.02
N LEU A 251 -13.23 -14.38 10.69
CA LEU A 251 -14.27 -14.69 9.70
C LEU A 251 -13.65 -15.01 8.33
N ALA A 252 -12.75 -14.16 7.83
CA ALA A 252 -12.08 -14.39 6.55
C ALA A 252 -11.21 -15.67 6.57
N LEU A 253 -10.47 -15.91 7.65
CA LEU A 253 -9.65 -17.10 7.86
C LEU A 253 -10.49 -18.38 7.84
N TYR A 254 -11.62 -18.39 8.55
CA TYR A 254 -12.50 -19.55 8.65
C TYR A 254 -13.10 -19.94 7.29
N PHE A 255 -13.45 -18.94 6.48
CA PHE A 255 -14.10 -19.14 5.19
C PHE A 255 -13.16 -19.14 3.98
N SER A 256 -11.85 -19.31 4.17
CA SER A 256 -10.88 -19.34 3.05
C SER A 256 -10.10 -20.66 2.99
N SER A 257 -9.85 -21.17 1.79
CA SER A 257 -9.01 -22.35 1.57
C SER A 257 -7.53 -22.00 1.45
N TYR A 258 -7.22 -20.81 0.95
CA TYR A 258 -5.86 -20.30 0.87
C TYR A 258 -5.74 -19.01 1.68
N VAL A 259 -4.77 -18.97 2.58
CA VAL A 259 -4.48 -17.81 3.42
C VAL A 259 -3.01 -17.46 3.30
N ASN A 260 -2.69 -16.20 3.07
CA ASN A 260 -1.30 -15.75 3.04
C ASN A 260 -1.04 -14.43 3.76
N GLY A 261 0.19 -14.31 4.27
CA GLY A 261 0.82 -13.04 4.58
C GLY A 261 1.57 -12.48 3.36
N VAL A 262 2.16 -11.30 3.55
CA VAL A 262 2.64 -10.41 2.46
C VAL A 262 4.16 -10.28 2.36
N ALA A 263 4.86 -11.06 3.17
CA ALA A 263 6.30 -11.28 3.20
C ALA A 263 6.57 -12.58 3.99
N ARG A 264 7.77 -13.14 3.85
CA ARG A 264 8.15 -14.35 4.60
C ARG A 264 8.19 -14.12 6.10
N SER A 265 8.73 -12.98 6.53
CA SER A 265 8.72 -12.59 7.95
C SER A 265 7.29 -12.41 8.47
N HIS A 266 6.41 -11.82 7.66
CA HIS A 266 5.01 -11.63 8.03
C HIS A 266 4.25 -12.94 8.20
N GLN A 267 4.51 -13.95 7.35
CA GLN A 267 3.92 -15.28 7.53
C GLN A 267 4.18 -15.84 8.93
N GLU A 268 5.42 -15.74 9.41
CA GLU A 268 5.78 -16.23 10.75
C GLU A 268 5.10 -15.44 11.87
N ILE A 269 4.91 -14.13 11.69
CA ILE A 269 4.14 -13.29 12.63
C ILE A 269 2.66 -13.67 12.61
N SER A 270 2.06 -13.82 11.42
CA SER A 270 0.64 -14.17 11.27
C SER A 270 0.31 -15.54 11.86
N LYS A 271 1.19 -16.55 11.70
CA LYS A 271 1.03 -17.87 12.34
C LYS A 271 0.99 -17.79 13.87
N LYS A 272 1.77 -16.88 14.47
CA LYS A 272 1.74 -16.63 15.92
C LYS A 272 0.46 -15.91 16.37
N LEU A 273 -0.05 -15.00 15.55
CA LEU A 273 -1.30 -14.27 15.84
C LEU A 273 -2.54 -15.17 15.72
N PHE A 274 -2.54 -16.09 14.75
CA PHE A 274 -3.67 -16.95 14.42
C PHE A 274 -3.25 -18.42 14.45
N PRO A 275 -2.96 -18.97 15.65
CA PRO A 275 -2.59 -20.37 15.78
C PRO A 275 -3.71 -21.29 15.27
N GLY A 276 -3.32 -22.38 14.60
CA GLY A 276 -4.24 -23.36 14.02
C GLY A 276 -4.65 -23.10 12.57
N TYR A 277 -4.25 -21.97 11.97
CA TYR A 277 -4.45 -21.70 10.54
C TYR A 277 -3.18 -21.99 9.73
N CYS A 278 -3.32 -22.63 8.57
CA CYS A 278 -2.25 -22.76 7.61
C CYS A 278 -2.11 -21.43 6.85
N ILE A 279 -1.03 -20.70 7.12
CA ILE A 279 -0.75 -19.38 6.51
C ILE A 279 0.53 -19.48 5.69
N TYR A 280 0.42 -19.17 4.40
CA TYR A 280 1.53 -19.10 3.44
C TYR A 280 2.11 -17.66 3.36
N SER A 281 3.12 -17.46 2.53
CA SER A 281 3.60 -16.13 2.15
C SER A 281 3.52 -15.94 0.64
N ILE A 282 3.00 -14.79 0.23
CA ILE A 282 3.20 -14.25 -1.11
C ILE A 282 3.77 -12.86 -0.90
N THR A 283 5.07 -12.70 -1.16
CA THR A 283 5.76 -11.43 -0.97
C THR A 283 5.12 -10.37 -1.87
N ASN A 284 4.88 -9.17 -1.34
CA ASN A 284 4.34 -8.07 -2.14
C ASN A 284 5.28 -7.66 -3.29
N GLY A 285 4.70 -6.97 -4.27
CA GLY A 285 5.45 -6.28 -5.33
C GLY A 285 4.68 -5.09 -5.85
N VAL A 286 5.33 -4.29 -6.71
CA VAL A 286 4.74 -3.07 -7.28
C VAL A 286 4.67 -3.14 -8.80
N HIS A 287 3.77 -2.38 -9.39
CA HIS A 287 3.58 -2.36 -10.84
C HIS A 287 4.73 -1.60 -11.51
N SER A 288 5.64 -2.31 -12.18
CA SER A 288 6.87 -1.73 -12.73
C SER A 288 6.59 -0.51 -13.60
N ALA A 289 5.66 -0.61 -14.56
CA ALA A 289 5.34 0.50 -15.45
C ALA A 289 4.70 1.73 -14.74
N THR A 290 4.06 1.54 -13.58
CA THR A 290 3.52 2.68 -12.80
C THR A 290 4.65 3.47 -12.13
N TRP A 291 5.65 2.76 -11.61
CA TRP A 291 6.61 3.31 -10.64
C TRP A 291 7.99 3.59 -11.21
N THR A 292 8.32 3.07 -12.39
CA THR A 292 9.50 3.51 -13.15
C THR A 292 9.27 4.91 -13.72
N ALA A 293 10.17 5.84 -13.40
CA ALA A 293 10.17 7.21 -13.87
C ALA A 293 10.44 7.30 -15.38
N PRO A 294 9.89 8.30 -16.09
CA PRO A 294 10.09 8.51 -17.53
C PRO A 294 11.55 8.39 -18.01
N GLU A 295 12.51 8.89 -17.22
CA GLU A 295 13.94 8.83 -17.49
C GLU A 295 14.44 7.37 -17.55
N PHE A 296 14.08 6.57 -16.54
CA PHE A 296 14.39 5.15 -16.51
C PHE A 296 13.56 4.35 -17.52
N GLN A 297 12.33 4.76 -17.84
CA GLN A 297 11.55 4.11 -18.89
C GLN A 297 12.22 4.26 -20.26
N LYS A 298 12.77 5.45 -20.58
CA LYS A 298 13.53 5.67 -21.81
C LYS A 298 14.76 4.76 -21.85
N LEU A 299 15.46 4.63 -20.73
CA LEU A 299 16.65 3.78 -20.60
C LEU A 299 16.30 2.29 -20.77
N PHE A 300 15.26 1.81 -20.09
CA PHE A 300 14.81 0.43 -20.20
C PHE A 300 14.23 0.12 -21.58
N ASN A 301 13.52 1.05 -22.23
CA ASN A 301 13.08 0.86 -23.62
C ASN A 301 14.25 0.63 -24.59
N LYS A 302 15.38 1.30 -24.36
CA LYS A 302 16.58 1.20 -25.21
C LYS A 302 17.31 -0.14 -25.00
N TYR A 303 17.49 -0.56 -23.76
CA TYR A 303 18.37 -1.69 -23.41
C TYR A 303 17.66 -2.98 -22.99
N ILE A 304 16.42 -2.88 -22.51
CA ILE A 304 15.63 -3.99 -21.97
C ILE A 304 14.19 -3.87 -22.51
N PRO A 305 13.94 -3.96 -23.82
CA PRO A 305 12.63 -3.65 -24.41
C PRO A 305 11.48 -4.45 -23.78
N THR A 306 11.76 -5.64 -23.25
CA THR A 306 10.79 -6.54 -22.60
C THR A 306 10.43 -6.19 -21.16
N TRP A 307 10.95 -5.11 -20.59
CA TRP A 307 10.78 -4.78 -19.17
C TRP A 307 9.32 -4.55 -18.73
N ARG A 308 8.43 -4.21 -19.65
CA ARG A 308 6.97 -4.08 -19.37
C ARG A 308 6.23 -5.41 -19.48
N GLU A 309 6.73 -6.34 -20.29
CA GLU A 309 6.11 -7.65 -20.52
C GLU A 309 6.60 -8.70 -19.52
N CYS A 310 7.82 -8.52 -19.03
CA CYS A 310 8.47 -9.38 -18.07
C CYS A 310 9.35 -8.54 -17.15
N SER A 311 8.86 -8.22 -15.96
CA SER A 311 9.61 -7.43 -14.97
C SER A 311 10.91 -8.11 -14.53
N LEU A 312 11.02 -9.44 -14.64
CA LEU A 312 12.25 -10.18 -14.35
C LEU A 312 13.41 -9.77 -15.27
N SER A 313 13.12 -9.31 -16.50
CA SER A 313 14.12 -8.86 -17.47
C SER A 313 14.91 -7.64 -17.00
N LEU A 314 14.44 -6.90 -15.98
CA LEU A 314 15.21 -5.84 -15.32
C LEU A 314 16.56 -6.31 -14.75
N ARG A 315 16.77 -7.62 -14.58
CA ARG A 315 18.10 -8.21 -14.30
C ARG A 315 19.15 -7.88 -15.37
N ASN A 316 18.72 -7.64 -16.61
CA ASN A 316 19.59 -7.32 -17.73
C ASN A 316 20.13 -5.88 -17.69
N VAL A 317 19.84 -5.11 -16.62
CA VAL A 317 20.38 -3.76 -16.40
C VAL A 317 21.92 -3.70 -16.39
N PHE A 318 22.62 -4.83 -16.23
CA PHE A 318 24.07 -4.90 -16.39
C PHE A 318 24.56 -4.58 -17.81
N SER A 319 23.69 -4.69 -18.82
CA SER A 319 23.96 -4.22 -20.18
C SER A 319 23.96 -2.68 -20.31
N ILE A 320 23.42 -1.98 -19.32
CA ILE A 320 23.32 -0.52 -19.34
C ILE A 320 24.61 0.08 -18.74
N PRO A 321 25.26 1.03 -19.43
CA PRO A 321 26.36 1.80 -18.86
C PRO A 321 25.95 2.49 -17.56
N THR A 322 26.79 2.41 -16.53
CA THR A 322 26.52 3.03 -15.23
C THR A 322 26.40 4.55 -15.30
N SER A 323 27.06 5.18 -16.28
CA SER A 323 26.92 6.61 -16.58
C SER A 323 25.51 6.98 -17.05
N GLU A 324 24.88 6.17 -17.90
CA GLU A 324 23.49 6.43 -18.36
C GLU A 324 22.47 6.21 -17.24
N ILE A 325 22.71 5.25 -16.33
CA ILE A 325 21.90 5.07 -15.10
C ILE A 325 22.00 6.33 -14.23
N TRP A 326 23.22 6.85 -14.05
CA TRP A 326 23.45 8.07 -13.28
C TRP A 326 22.78 9.29 -13.90
N GLU A 327 22.88 9.44 -15.22
CA GLU A 327 22.24 10.55 -15.94
C GLU A 327 20.71 10.52 -15.79
N ALA A 328 20.10 9.34 -15.97
CA ALA A 328 18.65 9.15 -15.80
C ALA A 328 18.20 9.52 -14.37
N HIS A 329 19.00 9.14 -13.37
CA HIS A 329 18.75 9.50 -11.97
C HIS A 329 18.89 11.01 -11.71
N GLN A 330 19.95 11.65 -12.21
CA GLN A 330 20.13 13.10 -12.04
C GLN A 330 19.00 13.90 -12.68
N GLN A 331 18.46 13.45 -13.82
CA GLN A 331 17.28 14.03 -14.45
C GLN A 331 16.01 13.82 -13.59
N ALA A 332 15.80 12.62 -13.05
CA ALA A 332 14.67 12.33 -12.15
C ALA A 332 14.74 13.14 -10.84
N LYS A 333 15.94 13.30 -10.27
CA LYS A 333 16.25 14.15 -9.12
C LYS A 333 15.95 15.60 -9.42
N ALA A 334 16.46 16.14 -10.53
CA ALA A 334 16.17 17.51 -10.96
C ALA A 334 14.66 17.77 -11.10
N ARG A 335 13.87 16.80 -11.58
CA ARG A 335 12.41 16.92 -11.63
C ARG A 335 11.78 17.01 -10.25
N LEU A 336 12.22 16.23 -9.27
CA LEU A 336 11.77 16.35 -7.87
C LEU A 336 12.14 17.73 -7.30
N LEU A 337 13.38 18.17 -7.47
CA LEU A 337 13.84 19.45 -6.93
C LEU A 337 13.08 20.64 -7.56
N ASN A 338 12.81 20.58 -8.86
CA ASN A 338 12.00 21.59 -9.56
C ASN A 338 10.55 21.60 -9.04
N TYR A 339 9.96 20.43 -8.77
CA TYR A 339 8.65 20.35 -8.14
C TYR A 339 8.64 21.02 -6.76
N ILE A 340 9.65 20.74 -5.93
CA ILE A 340 9.81 21.35 -4.60
C ILE A 340 9.95 22.88 -4.73
N TYR A 341 10.80 23.36 -5.63
CA TYR A 341 11.01 24.78 -5.87
C TYR A 341 9.71 25.47 -6.32
N LYS A 342 8.99 24.90 -7.29
CA LYS A 342 7.70 25.45 -7.76
C LYS A 342 6.62 25.46 -6.68
N LYS A 343 6.66 24.50 -5.74
CA LYS A 343 5.64 24.37 -4.69
C LYS A 343 5.92 25.23 -3.46
N GLN A 344 7.18 25.39 -3.08
CA GLN A 344 7.55 25.98 -1.79
C GLN A 344 8.64 27.06 -1.90
N GLY A 345 9.19 27.34 -3.09
CA GLY A 345 10.28 28.30 -3.29
C GLY A 345 11.64 27.85 -2.73
N ILE A 346 11.73 26.64 -2.18
CA ILE A 346 12.95 26.11 -1.59
C ILE A 346 13.84 25.56 -2.71
N LYS A 347 15.00 26.18 -2.91
CA LYS A 347 16.03 25.71 -3.83
C LYS A 347 16.89 24.64 -3.16
N LEU A 348 16.87 23.45 -3.72
CA LEU A 348 17.75 22.33 -3.39
C LEU A 348 18.81 22.17 -4.48
N ASP A 349 19.92 21.51 -4.15
CA ASP A 349 21.03 21.29 -5.08
C ASP A 349 21.00 19.85 -5.61
N VAL A 350 21.11 19.68 -6.93
CA VAL A 350 21.12 18.37 -7.59
C VAL A 350 22.39 17.56 -7.28
N ASN A 351 23.48 18.22 -6.92
CA ASN A 351 24.76 17.58 -6.59
C ASN A 351 24.84 17.14 -5.11
N VAL A 352 23.98 17.68 -4.25
CA VAL A 352 23.93 17.34 -2.82
C VAL A 352 23.13 16.05 -2.59
N PHE A 353 23.67 15.16 -1.78
CA PHE A 353 23.05 13.91 -1.36
C PHE A 353 21.68 14.14 -0.72
N THR A 354 20.65 13.47 -1.24
CA THR A 354 19.24 13.66 -0.89
C THR A 354 18.66 12.41 -0.24
N LEU A 355 18.25 12.54 1.02
CA LEU A 355 17.58 11.48 1.77
C LEU A 355 16.06 11.66 1.71
N GLY A 356 15.33 10.63 1.28
CA GLY A 356 13.88 10.65 1.20
C GLY A 356 13.19 9.82 2.27
N PHE A 357 12.15 10.37 2.91
CA PHE A 357 11.28 9.63 3.82
C PHE A 357 9.82 9.96 3.52
N ALA A 358 9.00 8.96 3.13
CA ALA A 358 7.56 9.18 3.06
C ALA A 358 6.70 7.99 3.43
N ARG A 359 5.91 8.12 4.50
CA ARG A 359 5.05 7.07 5.07
C ARG A 359 3.85 7.67 5.82
N ARG A 360 2.94 6.82 6.30
CA ARG A 360 2.01 7.21 7.37
C ARG A 360 2.81 7.58 8.62
N PHE A 361 2.49 8.71 9.23
CA PHE A 361 3.05 9.14 10.50
C PHE A 361 2.34 8.43 11.65
N THR A 362 3.09 7.64 12.39
CA THR A 362 2.65 6.86 13.55
C THR A 362 3.88 6.37 14.31
N GLY A 363 3.77 6.14 15.61
CA GLY A 363 4.92 5.93 16.50
C GLY A 363 5.89 4.84 16.06
N TYR A 364 5.38 3.68 15.61
CA TYR A 364 6.24 2.55 15.25
C TYR A 364 7.07 2.77 13.98
N LYS A 365 6.73 3.76 13.13
CA LYS A 365 7.49 4.09 11.92
C LYS A 365 8.73 4.95 12.21
N ARG A 366 8.86 5.49 13.44
CA ARG A 366 9.99 6.30 13.94
C ARG A 366 10.48 7.37 12.95
N SER A 367 9.56 8.23 12.50
CA SER A 367 9.87 9.31 11.55
C SER A 367 10.91 10.31 12.07
N THR A 368 11.08 10.41 13.38
CA THR A 368 12.03 11.31 14.05
C THR A 368 13.39 10.67 14.36
N LEU A 369 13.61 9.38 14.04
CA LEU A 369 14.86 8.68 14.37
C LEU A 369 16.10 9.34 13.75
N LEU A 370 15.97 9.89 12.54
CA LEU A 370 17.06 10.63 11.87
C LEU A 370 17.52 11.86 12.67
N PHE A 371 16.62 12.44 13.46
CA PHE A 371 16.82 13.66 14.23
C PHE A 371 17.05 13.37 15.72
N TYR A 372 17.29 12.10 16.07
CA TYR A 372 17.51 11.68 17.46
C TYR A 372 18.67 12.45 18.12
N ASP A 373 19.76 12.66 17.38
CA ASP A 373 20.86 13.56 17.74
C ASP A 373 21.15 14.52 16.57
N MET A 374 20.56 15.71 16.64
CA MET A 374 20.74 16.74 15.62
C MET A 374 22.19 17.22 15.53
N ASN A 375 22.93 17.26 16.64
CA ASN A 375 24.31 17.72 16.63
C ASN A 375 25.20 16.77 15.83
N GLU A 376 24.98 15.47 16.00
CA GLU A 376 25.69 14.45 15.25
C GLU A 376 25.35 14.48 13.76
N LEU A 377 24.06 14.61 13.41
CA LEU A 377 23.64 14.77 12.00
C LEU A 377 24.30 15.99 11.34
N LEU A 378 24.38 17.12 12.05
CA LEU A 378 25.01 18.34 11.56
C LEU A 378 26.53 18.22 11.46
N ARG A 379 27.17 17.51 12.39
CA ARG A 379 28.59 17.18 12.30
C ARG A 379 28.87 16.37 11.04
N ILE A 380 28.13 15.29 10.81
CA ILE A 380 28.25 14.44 9.61
C ILE A 380 28.02 15.24 8.33
N ASN A 381 26.98 16.09 8.30
CA ASN A 381 26.70 16.99 7.18
C ASN A 381 27.88 17.93 6.84
N ARG A 382 28.68 18.34 7.84
CA ARG A 382 29.87 19.17 7.64
C ARG A 382 31.11 18.36 7.27
N THR A 383 31.32 17.20 7.90
CA THR A 383 32.59 16.45 7.80
C THR A 383 32.59 15.37 6.73
N ALA A 384 31.47 14.67 6.51
CA ALA A 384 31.36 13.58 5.53
C ALA A 384 30.76 14.02 4.19
N GLY A 385 30.16 15.21 4.16
CA GLY A 385 29.58 15.83 2.97
C GLY A 385 28.13 16.28 3.19
N PRO A 386 27.65 17.28 2.43
CA PRO A 386 26.36 17.91 2.67
C PRO A 386 25.20 16.93 2.46
N ILE A 387 24.10 17.16 3.17
CA ILE A 387 22.88 16.36 3.14
C ILE A 387 21.70 17.31 2.95
N GLN A 388 20.76 16.93 2.09
CA GLN A 388 19.42 17.52 2.05
C GLN A 388 18.37 16.44 2.25
N ILE A 389 17.25 16.79 2.87
CA ILE A 389 16.27 15.83 3.37
C ILE A 389 14.88 16.20 2.85
N VAL A 390 14.16 15.22 2.32
CA VAL A 390 12.79 15.39 1.82
C VAL A 390 11.86 14.43 2.55
N TYR A 391 11.00 14.99 3.42
CA TYR A 391 9.92 14.29 4.10
C TYR A 391 8.59 14.48 3.37
N ALA A 392 7.71 13.49 3.46
CA ALA A 392 6.30 13.60 3.12
C ALA A 392 5.47 12.56 3.88
N GLY A 393 4.16 12.76 4.00
CA GLY A 393 3.28 11.76 4.59
C GLY A 393 2.13 12.38 5.36
N LYS A 394 1.24 11.53 5.85
CA LYS A 394 0.03 11.94 6.58
C LYS A 394 -0.08 11.18 7.90
N ALA A 395 -0.55 11.84 8.95
CA ALA A 395 -1.03 11.19 10.16
C ALA A 395 -2.51 10.83 9.99
N HIS A 396 -2.99 9.82 10.70
CA HIS A 396 -4.44 9.57 10.74
C HIS A 396 -5.15 10.76 11.42
N PRO A 397 -6.39 11.14 11.01
CA PRO A 397 -7.08 12.27 11.62
C PRO A 397 -7.24 12.18 13.14
N ASP A 398 -7.29 10.96 13.68
CA ASP A 398 -7.42 10.68 15.12
C ASP A 398 -6.13 10.10 15.76
N ASP A 399 -4.99 10.16 15.05
CA ASP A 399 -3.69 9.75 15.60
C ASP A 399 -2.92 11.01 16.01
N ASP A 400 -3.28 11.56 17.18
CA ASP A 400 -2.67 12.78 17.74
C ASP A 400 -1.15 12.63 17.87
N ASN A 401 -0.67 11.47 18.28
CA ASN A 401 0.76 11.15 18.32
C ASN A 401 1.40 11.28 16.92
N GLY A 402 0.74 10.76 15.88
CA GLY A 402 1.16 10.93 14.50
C GLY A 402 1.20 12.39 14.06
N LYS A 403 0.23 13.22 14.48
CA LYS A 403 0.19 14.66 14.17
C LYS A 403 1.31 15.42 14.88
N GLU A 404 1.57 15.10 16.14
CA GLU A 404 2.70 15.68 16.90
C GLU A 404 4.05 15.34 16.26
N LEU A 405 4.22 14.12 15.74
CA LEU A 405 5.44 13.76 14.98
C LEU A 405 5.63 14.63 13.72
N ILE A 406 4.55 15.00 13.03
CA ILE A 406 4.64 15.91 11.88
C ILE A 406 5.07 17.30 12.37
N LYS A 407 4.41 17.81 13.41
CA LYS A 407 4.69 19.12 14.02
C LYS A 407 6.13 19.22 14.49
N GLU A 408 6.66 18.18 15.12
CA GLU A 408 8.06 18.08 15.54
C GLU A 408 9.02 18.22 14.36
N ILE A 409 8.78 17.51 13.25
CA ILE A 409 9.62 17.60 12.05
C ILE A 409 9.56 19.01 11.43
N ILE A 410 8.39 19.64 11.41
CA ILE A 410 8.26 21.03 10.92
C ILE A 410 9.05 21.99 11.82
N LYS A 411 8.99 21.82 13.14
CA LYS A 411 9.78 22.60 14.10
C LYS A 411 11.28 22.43 13.86
N ILE A 412 11.77 21.18 13.72
CA ILE A 412 13.17 20.88 13.42
C ILE A 412 13.59 21.53 12.10
N LYS A 413 12.77 21.40 11.06
CA LYS A 413 13.00 22.05 9.76
C LYS A 413 13.23 23.55 9.91
N GLU A 414 12.38 24.25 10.65
CA GLU A 414 12.52 25.71 10.81
C GLU A 414 13.70 26.11 11.70
N GLN A 415 13.97 25.35 12.76
CA GLN A 415 15.08 25.60 13.68
C GLN A 415 16.44 25.49 12.97
N TYR A 416 16.63 24.47 12.12
CA TYR A 416 17.93 24.15 11.53
C TYR A 416 18.08 24.54 10.05
N LYS A 417 17.15 25.30 9.47
CA LYS A 417 17.12 25.66 8.03
C LYS A 417 18.36 26.36 7.47
N LYS A 418 19.18 26.96 8.35
CA LYS A 418 20.44 27.62 8.00
C LYS A 418 21.61 26.65 7.89
N GLU A 419 21.55 25.50 8.55
CA GLU A 419 22.66 24.54 8.65
C GLU A 419 22.43 23.30 7.77
N ILE A 420 21.17 22.88 7.61
CA ILE A 420 20.79 21.73 6.79
C ILE A 420 19.45 21.98 6.09
N LYS A 421 19.33 21.55 4.83
CA LYS A 421 18.09 21.74 4.04
C LYS A 421 17.12 20.59 4.32
N ILE A 422 16.00 20.91 4.96
CA ILE A 422 14.91 19.97 5.25
C ILE A 422 13.64 20.49 4.57
N VAL A 423 13.00 19.62 3.79
CA VAL A 423 11.74 19.89 3.07
C VAL A 423 10.67 18.94 3.56
N PHE A 424 9.47 19.46 3.80
CA PHE A 424 8.28 18.64 4.08
C PHE A 424 7.23 18.90 3.00
N LEU A 425 6.92 17.88 2.20
CA LEU A 425 5.92 17.96 1.14
C LEU A 425 4.54 17.58 1.69
N GLU A 426 3.63 18.55 1.66
CA GLU A 426 2.24 18.35 2.06
C GLU A 426 1.48 17.43 1.10
N ASN A 427 0.44 16.78 1.65
CA ASN A 427 -0.54 16.00 0.92
C ASN A 427 0.05 14.87 0.08
N TYR A 428 0.93 14.08 0.69
CA TYR A 428 1.54 12.91 0.06
C TYR A 428 0.50 12.00 -0.63
N ASP A 429 0.70 11.77 -1.92
CA ASP A 429 -0.17 11.01 -2.82
C ASP A 429 0.66 10.22 -3.86
N MET A 430 0.04 9.57 -4.85
CA MET A 430 0.79 8.77 -5.83
C MET A 430 1.74 9.62 -6.69
N ASN A 431 1.40 10.88 -7.00
CA ASN A 431 2.25 11.75 -7.80
C ASN A 431 3.51 12.16 -7.02
N ILE A 432 3.33 12.57 -5.75
CA ILE A 432 4.48 12.88 -4.89
C ILE A 432 5.33 11.62 -4.66
N ALA A 433 4.69 10.46 -4.47
CA ALA A 433 5.39 9.19 -4.34
C ALA A 433 6.26 8.88 -5.58
N LYS A 434 5.73 9.04 -6.80
CA LYS A 434 6.49 8.83 -8.05
C LYS A 434 7.70 9.77 -8.16
N LEU A 435 7.54 11.04 -7.76
CA LEU A 435 8.64 12.01 -7.78
C LEU A 435 9.71 11.66 -6.74
N MET A 436 9.30 11.41 -5.50
CA MET A 436 10.26 11.15 -4.42
C MET A 436 10.98 9.82 -4.60
N THR A 437 10.27 8.73 -4.90
CA THR A 437 10.89 7.40 -5.03
C THR A 437 11.85 7.30 -6.22
N ALA A 438 11.75 8.21 -7.20
CA ALA A 438 12.70 8.28 -8.31
C ALA A 438 13.77 9.37 -8.16
N GLY A 439 13.54 10.38 -7.33
CA GLY A 439 14.36 11.60 -7.32
C GLY A 439 15.23 11.80 -6.08
N VAL A 440 15.12 10.97 -5.05
CA VAL A 440 16.04 10.99 -3.90
C VAL A 440 17.18 10.00 -4.11
N ASP A 441 18.33 10.22 -3.49
CA ASP A 441 19.48 9.33 -3.64
C ASP A 441 19.35 8.08 -2.77
N VAL A 442 18.73 8.19 -1.58
CA VAL A 442 18.43 7.04 -0.71
C VAL A 442 17.02 7.13 -0.17
N TRP A 443 16.30 6.01 -0.22
CA TRP A 443 15.00 5.86 0.43
C TRP A 443 15.17 5.38 1.86
N LEU A 444 14.84 6.19 2.87
CA LEU A 444 14.98 5.88 4.30
C LEU A 444 13.68 5.32 4.87
N ASN A 445 13.75 4.17 5.54
CA ASN A 445 12.66 3.67 6.40
C ASN A 445 13.21 3.23 7.77
N THR A 446 12.49 3.53 8.85
CA THR A 446 12.96 3.28 10.23
C THR A 446 11.92 2.54 11.09
N PRO A 447 11.13 1.58 10.58
CA PRO A 447 10.13 0.92 11.42
C PRO A 447 10.76 0.17 12.60
N LEU A 448 10.04 0.07 13.70
CA LEU A 448 10.33 -0.81 14.83
C LEU A 448 10.05 -2.26 14.42
N PRO A 449 11.03 -3.17 14.42
CA PRO A 449 10.77 -4.59 14.21
C PRO A 449 9.95 -5.20 15.36
N PRO A 450 9.01 -6.11 15.11
CA PRO A 450 8.58 -6.66 13.82
C PRO A 450 7.27 -6.03 13.29
N ASN A 451 7.11 -4.70 13.40
CA ASN A 451 5.84 -4.01 13.10
C ASN A 451 5.66 -3.65 11.63
N GLU A 452 6.62 -3.98 10.76
CA GLU A 452 6.50 -3.87 9.31
C GLU A 452 6.16 -5.22 8.68
N ALA A 453 4.93 -5.39 8.20
CA ALA A 453 4.57 -6.60 7.47
C ALA A 453 5.32 -6.73 6.12
N SER A 454 5.55 -5.62 5.42
CA SER A 454 6.22 -5.62 4.11
C SER A 454 6.88 -4.27 3.83
N GLY A 455 6.25 -3.39 3.04
CA GLY A 455 6.75 -2.04 2.74
C GLY A 455 7.01 -1.80 1.24
N THR A 456 5.97 -1.51 0.47
CA THR A 456 6.09 -1.36 -0.99
C THR A 456 6.83 -0.10 -1.44
N SER A 457 7.02 0.91 -0.58
CA SER A 457 7.69 2.16 -0.97
C SER A 457 9.14 1.97 -1.41
N GLY A 458 9.89 1.10 -0.73
CA GLY A 458 11.27 0.80 -1.13
C GLY A 458 11.33 0.00 -2.44
N MET A 459 10.32 -0.84 -2.70
CA MET A 459 10.20 -1.57 -3.97
C MET A 459 9.99 -0.59 -5.16
N LYS A 460 9.24 0.50 -4.95
CA LYS A 460 9.07 1.57 -5.96
C LYS A 460 10.37 2.29 -6.22
N ALA A 461 11.11 2.63 -5.16
CA ALA A 461 12.40 3.28 -5.27
C ALA A 461 13.41 2.44 -6.06
N ALA A 462 13.38 1.12 -5.85
CA ALA A 462 14.25 0.20 -6.56
C ALA A 462 14.09 0.21 -8.08
N HIS A 463 12.87 0.44 -8.59
CA HIS A 463 12.61 0.54 -10.04
C HIS A 463 13.27 1.76 -10.71
N ASN A 464 13.80 2.68 -9.91
CA ASN A 464 14.51 3.88 -10.33
C ASN A 464 15.97 3.87 -9.88
N GLY A 465 16.51 2.70 -9.51
CA GLY A 465 17.88 2.58 -9.03
C GLY A 465 18.18 3.27 -7.69
N VAL A 466 17.16 3.67 -6.94
CA VAL A 466 17.34 4.34 -5.64
C VAL A 466 17.55 3.29 -4.54
N PRO A 467 18.75 3.20 -3.92
CA PRO A 467 19.02 2.22 -2.87
C PRO A 467 18.21 2.49 -1.60
N HIS A 468 18.00 1.43 -0.81
CA HIS A 468 17.22 1.53 0.42
C HIS A 468 18.13 1.56 1.66
N PHE A 469 17.75 2.36 2.65
CA PHE A 469 18.38 2.38 3.97
C PHE A 469 17.32 2.16 5.03
N SER A 470 17.31 0.97 5.64
CA SER A 470 16.22 0.60 6.55
C SER A 470 16.61 -0.40 7.63
N THR A 471 15.86 -0.41 8.73
CA THR A 471 15.88 -1.55 9.65
C THR A 471 15.49 -2.85 8.95
N LEU A 472 16.07 -3.97 9.43
CA LEU A 472 15.80 -5.31 8.90
C LEU A 472 14.44 -5.83 9.36
N ASP A 473 13.39 -5.31 8.74
CA ASP A 473 12.00 -5.70 8.95
C ASP A 473 11.21 -5.73 7.63
N GLY A 474 10.06 -6.42 7.62
CA GLY A 474 9.19 -6.53 6.45
C GLY A 474 9.93 -7.02 5.20
N TRP A 475 9.75 -6.32 4.08
CA TRP A 475 10.34 -6.67 2.78
C TRP A 475 11.86 -6.58 2.76
N TRP A 476 12.43 -5.75 3.64
CA TRP A 476 13.86 -5.45 3.59
C TRP A 476 14.71 -6.65 4.03
N ILE A 477 14.13 -7.57 4.80
CA ILE A 477 14.77 -8.86 5.11
C ILE A 477 15.03 -9.67 3.83
N GLU A 478 14.15 -9.56 2.84
CA GLU A 478 14.27 -10.27 1.56
C GLU A 478 15.08 -9.47 0.53
N GLY A 479 15.00 -8.13 0.55
CA GLY A 479 15.64 -7.25 -0.42
C GLY A 479 17.04 -6.74 -0.06
N PHE A 480 17.48 -6.92 1.19
CA PHE A 480 18.79 -6.46 1.63
C PHE A 480 19.90 -7.42 1.19
N VAL A 481 20.77 -6.93 0.32
CA VAL A 481 22.04 -7.57 0.00
C VAL A 481 23.15 -6.58 0.34
N ASN A 482 23.94 -6.95 1.35
CA ASN A 482 24.93 -6.06 1.94
C ASN A 482 25.85 -5.43 0.88
N ARG A 483 25.97 -4.10 0.92
CA ARG A 483 26.76 -3.27 -0.01
C ARG A 483 26.33 -3.31 -1.49
N LYS A 484 25.28 -4.07 -1.85
CA LYS A 484 24.77 -4.16 -3.22
C LYS A 484 23.48 -3.40 -3.41
N THR A 485 22.47 -3.62 -2.57
CA THR A 485 21.12 -3.03 -2.76
C THR A 485 20.80 -1.89 -1.80
N GLY A 486 21.67 -1.65 -0.82
CA GLY A 486 21.49 -0.61 0.18
C GLY A 486 22.15 -0.95 1.52
N TRP A 487 21.57 -0.43 2.60
CA TRP A 487 22.12 -0.57 3.95
C TRP A 487 21.03 -0.94 4.96
N ALA A 488 21.39 -1.80 5.91
CA ALA A 488 20.56 -2.11 7.07
C ALA A 488 20.74 -1.04 8.16
N ILE A 489 19.78 -0.85 9.06
CA ILE A 489 19.94 -0.15 10.34
C ILE A 489 19.80 -1.19 11.44
N GLY A 490 20.81 -1.29 12.31
CA GLY A 490 20.90 -2.34 13.31
C GLY A 490 21.08 -3.74 12.71
N GLU A 491 20.76 -4.75 13.52
CA GLU A 491 20.81 -6.17 13.19
C GLU A 491 19.38 -6.74 13.22
N ARG A 492 19.21 -7.98 12.73
CA ARG A 492 17.95 -8.70 12.87
C ARG A 492 17.74 -9.07 14.34
N ARG A 493 16.63 -8.63 14.94
CA ARG A 493 16.37 -8.80 16.38
C ARG A 493 14.89 -9.08 16.66
N ASN A 494 14.62 -9.78 17.76
CA ASN A 494 13.30 -9.91 18.35
C ASN A 494 13.24 -9.02 19.60
N THR A 495 12.39 -8.00 19.59
CA THR A 495 11.94 -7.15 20.73
C THR A 495 13.00 -6.76 21.78
N LEU A 496 13.43 -5.50 21.75
CA LEU A 496 14.16 -4.82 22.84
C LEU A 496 13.31 -3.67 23.39
N ASP A 497 13.67 -3.14 24.56
CA ASP A 497 13.13 -1.87 25.07
C ASP A 497 13.23 -0.76 23.99
N PRO A 498 12.10 -0.14 23.57
CA PRO A 498 12.09 0.86 22.51
C PRO A 498 13.06 2.04 22.73
N LYS A 499 13.30 2.45 23.99
CA LYS A 499 14.20 3.60 24.27
C LYS A 499 15.66 3.27 23.99
N GLN A 500 16.15 2.15 24.53
CA GLN A 500 17.50 1.66 24.26
C GLN A 500 17.70 1.35 22.78
N LEU A 501 16.65 0.83 22.13
CA LEU A 501 16.67 0.53 20.70
C LEU A 501 16.79 1.79 19.84
N ASN A 502 16.10 2.89 20.17
CA ASN A 502 16.17 4.12 19.40
C ASN A 502 17.56 4.73 19.41
N LYS A 503 18.23 4.83 20.57
CA LYS A 503 19.61 5.36 20.59
C LYS A 503 20.55 4.48 19.78
N ARG A 504 20.53 3.16 20.01
CA ARG A 504 21.39 2.21 19.30
C ARG A 504 21.17 2.24 17.78
N ASP A 505 19.91 2.30 17.34
CA ASP A 505 19.59 2.36 15.92
C ASP A 505 19.97 3.73 15.32
N ALA A 506 19.82 4.83 16.06
CA ALA A 506 20.28 6.16 15.64
C ALA A 506 21.81 6.21 15.51
N ASP A 507 22.56 5.74 16.50
CA ASP A 507 24.03 5.68 16.46
C ASP A 507 24.50 4.82 15.27
N ASN A 508 23.82 3.70 14.99
CA ASN A 508 24.12 2.87 13.82
C ASN A 508 23.76 3.55 12.49
N LEU A 509 22.67 4.32 12.47
CA LEU A 509 22.25 5.11 11.32
C LEU A 509 23.32 6.17 11.00
N TYR A 510 23.75 6.95 11.99
CA TYR A 510 24.77 7.97 11.85
C TYR A 510 26.11 7.38 11.40
N ASN A 511 26.57 6.30 12.06
CA ASN A 511 27.81 5.63 11.67
C ASN A 511 27.79 5.15 10.21
N LYS A 512 26.66 4.63 9.72
CA LYS A 512 26.54 4.19 8.32
C LYS A 512 26.47 5.37 7.35
N LEU A 513 25.80 6.46 7.70
CA LEU A 513 25.83 7.69 6.91
C LEU A 513 27.27 8.19 6.73
N GLU A 514 27.99 8.35 7.84
CA GLU A 514 29.35 8.89 7.86
C GLU A 514 30.37 7.98 7.20
N THR A 515 30.40 6.69 7.53
CA THR A 515 31.52 5.81 7.16
C THR A 515 31.29 5.01 5.90
N ARG A 516 30.04 4.90 5.43
CA ARG A 516 29.66 4.00 4.32
C ARG A 516 28.88 4.69 3.20
N ILE A 517 27.86 5.48 3.51
CA ILE A 517 26.92 6.00 2.51
C ILE A 517 27.49 7.25 1.86
N LEU A 518 27.78 8.30 2.64
CA LEU A 518 28.26 9.57 2.11
C LEU A 518 29.62 9.45 1.42
N PRO A 519 30.62 8.73 1.97
CA PRO A 519 31.88 8.54 1.26
C PRO A 519 31.71 7.78 -0.06
N ARG A 520 30.78 6.81 -0.12
CA ARG A 520 30.50 6.09 -1.37
C ARG A 520 29.83 7.01 -2.40
N TYR A 521 28.90 7.86 -1.98
CA TYR A 521 28.23 8.81 -2.86
C TYR A 521 29.19 9.88 -3.39
N TYR A 522 29.99 10.51 -2.52
CA TYR A 522 30.84 11.65 -2.88
C TYR A 522 32.22 11.27 -3.43
N HIS A 523 32.82 10.18 -2.95
CA HIS A 523 34.22 9.83 -3.25
C HIS A 523 34.36 8.52 -4.02
N SER A 524 33.28 7.80 -4.30
CA SER A 524 33.33 6.55 -5.07
C SER A 524 32.14 6.43 -6.02
N PRO A 525 31.98 7.35 -6.99
CA PRO A 525 30.79 7.44 -7.85
C PRO A 525 30.51 6.17 -8.64
N ASP A 526 31.53 5.46 -9.14
CA ASP A 526 31.30 4.20 -9.87
C ASP A 526 30.71 3.12 -8.97
N ASN A 527 31.23 3.03 -7.76
CA ASN A 527 30.72 2.19 -6.70
C ASN A 527 29.26 2.55 -6.34
N TRP A 528 28.92 3.84 -6.27
CA TRP A 528 27.54 4.28 -6.06
C TRP A 528 26.62 3.82 -7.20
N ARG A 529 27.04 4.05 -8.45
CA ARG A 529 26.28 3.67 -9.65
C ARG A 529 26.10 2.15 -9.76
N GLU A 530 27.10 1.37 -9.34
CA GLU A 530 26.95 -0.08 -9.20
C GLU A 530 25.87 -0.45 -8.19
N THR A 531 25.81 0.21 -7.03
CA THR A 531 24.75 -0.01 -6.04
C THR A 531 23.37 0.28 -6.65
N MET A 532 23.24 1.34 -7.44
CA MET A 532 21.99 1.65 -8.16
C MET A 532 21.63 0.53 -9.16
N ARG A 533 22.63 0.04 -9.92
CA ARG A 533 22.46 -1.05 -10.88
C ARG A 533 22.03 -2.35 -10.22
N TYR A 534 22.67 -2.75 -9.12
CA TYR A 534 22.27 -3.91 -8.33
C TYR A 534 20.89 -3.74 -7.69
N THR A 535 20.52 -2.52 -7.31
CA THR A 535 19.19 -2.23 -6.78
C THR A 535 18.10 -2.53 -7.82
N ILE A 536 18.31 -2.17 -9.09
CA ILE A 536 17.40 -2.54 -10.18
C ILE A 536 17.45 -4.06 -10.42
N ALA A 537 18.66 -4.61 -10.59
CA ALA A 537 18.84 -6.00 -10.97
C ALA A 537 18.25 -6.98 -9.94
N ILE A 538 18.41 -6.71 -8.64
CA ILE A 538 17.97 -7.61 -7.57
C ILE A 538 16.57 -7.23 -7.10
N ASN A 539 16.36 -5.96 -6.72
CA ASN A 539 15.13 -5.57 -6.05
C ASN A 539 14.01 -5.30 -7.05
N ALA A 540 14.22 -4.47 -8.07
CA ALA A 540 13.14 -4.16 -9.03
C ALA A 540 12.68 -5.42 -9.80
N SER A 541 13.63 -6.27 -10.19
CA SER A 541 13.31 -7.51 -10.92
C SER A 541 12.56 -8.58 -10.12
N PHE A 542 12.62 -8.52 -8.78
CA PHE A 542 11.95 -9.49 -7.90
C PHE A 542 10.67 -8.91 -7.26
N PHE A 543 10.72 -7.69 -6.73
CA PHE A 543 9.62 -7.06 -5.99
C PHE A 543 8.65 -6.32 -6.93
N ASN A 544 8.17 -7.03 -7.93
CA ASN A 544 7.14 -6.57 -8.86
C ASN A 544 5.83 -7.35 -8.68
N SER A 545 4.72 -6.70 -9.02
CA SER A 545 3.37 -7.27 -8.88
C SER A 545 3.05 -8.33 -9.95
N GLU A 546 3.82 -8.41 -11.04
CA GLU A 546 3.72 -9.47 -12.04
C GLU A 546 4.06 -10.84 -11.41
N ARG A 547 5.27 -10.98 -10.86
CA ARG A 547 5.69 -12.19 -10.13
C ARG A 547 4.76 -12.48 -8.95
N MET A 548 4.32 -11.44 -8.23
CA MET A 548 3.38 -11.59 -7.13
C MET A 548 2.09 -12.28 -7.60
N LEU A 549 1.53 -11.80 -8.71
CA LEU A 549 0.28 -12.29 -9.23
C LEU A 549 0.43 -13.68 -9.85
N GLN A 550 1.56 -13.99 -10.49
CA GLN A 550 1.88 -15.35 -10.95
C GLN A 550 1.90 -16.36 -9.79
N GLN A 551 2.44 -15.98 -8.62
CA GLN A 551 2.38 -16.84 -7.43
C GLN A 551 0.95 -17.03 -6.92
N TYR A 552 0.13 -15.97 -6.89
CA TYR A 552 -1.30 -16.11 -6.57
C TYR A 552 -2.02 -17.06 -7.52
N ILE A 553 -1.73 -17.00 -8.83
CA ILE A 553 -2.31 -17.92 -9.80
C ILE A 553 -1.92 -19.36 -9.46
N GLN A 554 -0.62 -19.62 -9.35
CA GLN A 554 -0.09 -20.97 -9.15
C GLN A 554 -0.52 -21.60 -7.81
N SER A 555 -0.61 -20.80 -6.74
CA SER A 555 -0.82 -21.33 -5.38
C SER A 555 -2.25 -21.19 -4.87
N ALA A 556 -3.03 -20.23 -5.38
CA ALA A 556 -4.31 -19.86 -4.76
C ALA A 556 -5.51 -19.85 -5.73
N TYR A 557 -5.31 -19.53 -7.01
CA TYR A 557 -6.43 -19.35 -7.95
C TYR A 557 -6.74 -20.55 -8.84
N LEU A 558 -5.73 -21.38 -9.16
CA LEU A 558 -5.91 -22.59 -9.96
C LEU A 558 -6.65 -23.70 -9.22
#